data_AF-A0A521ZXG8-F1
#
_entry.id   AF-A0A521ZXG8-F1
#
_cell.length_a   1.000
_cell.length_b   1.000
_cell.length_c   1.000
_cell.angle_alpha   90.00
_cell.angle_beta   90.00
_cell.angle_gamma   90.00
#
_symmetry.space_group_name_H-M   'P 1'
#
loop_
_entity.id
_entity.type
_entity.pdbx_description
1 polymer ?
#
loop_
_entity_poly.entity_id
_entity_poly.type
_entity_poly.pdbx_seq_one_letter_code
_entity_poly.pdbx_strand_id
1 'polypeptide(L)'
;MNPELNAWIDLALRWTHVFAGIMWVGATFYFTWLDGRFEELAKEPDKAEGEKKFVWMVHSGGFYAVEKQKVPKLMPATLHWFKWEAGITWLSGIVLFGFLYWHGKLLTSLEETAADRWKSLLPCCTAPAWLNSPLDFLTNHYLIVSFVLLLLGWAVYDLLWGKVFKNDKVGVAVSFLLVVALALFACVAFPGRGAYMQLGAMFGTIMAANVWMRILPAQRRMVAALKAGQPANTAEGARAKTRSKHNTFIIFPVVFIMISNHYSNTYGSAHNWLILSAMVLVGWGVALIIRRA
;
A
#
# COMPACT_ATOMS: atom_id res chain seq x y z
N MET A 1 -3.97 21.05 -24.98
CA MET A 1 -5.28 21.16 -24.28
C MET A 1 -5.37 22.52 -23.61
N ASN A 2 -6.60 23.02 -23.41
CA ASN A 2 -6.86 24.27 -22.68
C ASN A 2 -6.29 24.17 -21.24
N PRO A 3 -5.40 25.09 -20.80
CA PRO A 3 -4.83 25.09 -19.45
C PRO A 3 -5.88 25.08 -18.32
N GLU A 4 -7.00 25.78 -18.50
CA GLU A 4 -8.09 25.80 -17.52
C GLU A 4 -8.75 24.42 -17.40
N LEU A 5 -9.01 23.77 -18.54
CA LEU A 5 -9.56 22.41 -18.55
C LEU A 5 -8.60 21.42 -17.86
N ASN A 6 -7.29 21.56 -18.08
CA ASN A 6 -6.30 20.72 -17.40
C ASN A 6 -6.31 20.92 -15.87
N ALA A 7 -6.49 22.15 -15.39
CA ALA A 7 -6.59 22.43 -13.96
C ALA A 7 -7.84 21.79 -13.33
N TRP A 8 -8.98 21.86 -14.01
CA TRP A 8 -10.21 21.20 -13.56
C TRP A 8 -10.11 19.67 -13.58
N ILE A 9 -9.45 19.09 -14.60
CA ILE A 9 -9.19 17.65 -14.66
C ILE A 9 -8.24 17.23 -13.53
N ASP A 10 -7.14 17.95 -13.30
CA ASP A 10 -6.21 17.67 -12.20
C ASP A 10 -6.94 17.65 -10.85
N LEU A 11 -7.75 18.68 -10.60
CA LEU A 11 -8.55 18.77 -9.38
C LEU A 11 -9.52 17.59 -9.25
N ALA A 12 -10.30 17.30 -10.30
CA ALA A 12 -11.28 16.22 -10.29
C ALA A 12 -10.64 14.84 -10.07
N LEU A 13 -9.48 14.57 -10.69
CA LEU A 13 -8.75 13.32 -10.52
C LEU A 13 -8.20 13.18 -9.09
N ARG A 14 -7.56 14.23 -8.55
CA ARG A 14 -7.07 14.24 -7.16
C ARG A 14 -8.22 14.06 -6.17
N TRP A 15 -9.30 14.79 -6.36
CA TRP A 15 -10.48 14.74 -5.50
C TRP A 15 -11.10 13.35 -5.47
N THR A 16 -11.28 12.74 -6.65
CA THR A 16 -11.77 11.36 -6.80
C THR A 16 -10.83 10.37 -6.11
N HIS A 17 -9.53 10.50 -6.33
CA HIS A 17 -8.53 9.59 -5.76
C HIS A 17 -8.49 9.67 -4.23
N VAL A 18 -8.54 10.88 -3.66
CA VAL A 18 -8.58 11.09 -2.21
C VAL A 18 -9.85 10.48 -1.62
N PHE A 19 -11.02 10.71 -2.20
CA PHE A 19 -12.27 10.14 -1.71
C PHE A 19 -12.28 8.61 -1.76
N ALA A 20 -11.86 8.02 -2.89
CA ALA A 20 -11.71 6.58 -3.00
C ALA A 20 -10.74 6.04 -1.94
N GLY A 21 -9.60 6.74 -1.74
CA GLY A 21 -8.63 6.44 -0.69
C GLY A 21 -9.22 6.45 0.72
N ILE A 22 -10.03 7.46 1.07
CA ILE A 22 -10.72 7.54 2.37
C ILE A 22 -11.63 6.33 2.58
N MET A 23 -12.42 5.94 1.58
CA MET A 23 -13.29 4.76 1.69
C MET A 23 -12.49 3.47 1.92
N TRP A 24 -11.41 3.26 1.15
CA TRP A 24 -10.61 2.05 1.27
C TRP A 24 -9.78 1.97 2.56
N VAL A 25 -9.06 3.05 2.88
CA VAL A 25 -8.23 3.16 4.08
C VAL A 25 -9.11 3.11 5.34
N GLY A 26 -10.25 3.82 5.32
CA GLY A 26 -11.23 3.81 6.40
C GLY A 26 -11.79 2.40 6.65
N ALA A 27 -12.22 1.69 5.61
CA ALA A 27 -12.67 0.30 5.73
C ALA A 27 -11.57 -0.60 6.30
N THR A 28 -10.31 -0.42 5.86
CA THR A 28 -9.17 -1.21 6.36
C THR A 28 -8.94 -0.98 7.85
N PHE A 29 -8.99 0.26 8.33
CA PHE A 29 -8.86 0.56 9.76
C PHE A 29 -10.02 0.02 10.58
N TYR A 30 -11.26 0.18 10.08
CA TYR A 30 -12.43 -0.37 10.74
C TYR A 30 -12.32 -1.89 10.94
N PHE A 31 -11.97 -2.65 9.90
CA PHE A 31 -11.81 -4.09 10.01
C PHE A 31 -10.59 -4.49 10.85
N THR A 32 -9.53 -3.69 10.84
CA THR A 32 -8.35 -3.92 11.70
C THR A 32 -8.72 -3.79 13.19
N TRP A 33 -9.45 -2.73 13.54
CA TRP A 33 -9.95 -2.51 14.90
C TRP A 33 -10.93 -3.62 15.31
N LEU A 34 -11.89 -3.96 14.43
CA LEU A 34 -12.87 -5.01 14.69
C LEU A 34 -12.18 -6.37 14.95
N ASP A 35 -11.16 -6.71 14.16
CA ASP A 35 -10.36 -7.92 14.36
C ASP A 35 -9.61 -7.91 15.70
N GLY A 36 -9.07 -6.75 16.13
CA GLY A 36 -8.46 -6.57 17.44
C GLY A 36 -9.43 -6.85 18.60
N ARG A 37 -10.64 -6.27 18.54
CA ARG A 37 -11.70 -6.53 19.52
C ARG A 37 -12.05 -8.02 19.63
N PHE A 38 -12.13 -8.73 18.50
CA PHE A 38 -12.38 -10.18 18.51
C PHE A 38 -11.20 -10.99 19.06
N GLU A 39 -9.96 -10.55 18.86
CA GLU A 39 -8.77 -11.18 19.44
C GLU A 39 -8.70 -11.00 20.96
N GLU A 40 -9.17 -9.87 21.50
CA GLU A 40 -9.33 -9.67 22.95
C GLU A 40 -10.42 -10.55 23.54
N LEU A 41 -11.62 -10.53 22.95
CA LEU A 41 -12.73 -11.38 23.36
C LEU A 41 -12.35 -12.87 23.33
N ALA A 42 -11.46 -13.28 22.42
CA ALA A 42 -10.95 -14.64 22.34
C ALA A 42 -10.10 -15.06 23.55
N LYS A 43 -9.47 -14.12 24.26
CA LYS A 43 -8.58 -14.36 25.42
C LYS A 43 -9.30 -14.32 26.77
N GLU A 44 -10.57 -13.88 26.81
CA GLU A 44 -11.34 -13.83 28.06
C GLU A 44 -11.51 -15.24 28.66
N PRO A 45 -11.05 -15.49 29.89
CA PRO A 45 -11.00 -16.83 30.50
C PRO A 45 -12.37 -17.37 30.94
N ASP A 46 -13.39 -16.52 31.10
CA ASP A 46 -14.68 -16.87 31.72
C ASP A 46 -15.81 -17.23 30.74
N LYS A 47 -15.55 -17.26 29.43
CA LYS A 47 -16.58 -17.62 28.44
C LYS A 47 -16.31 -19.01 27.87
N ALA A 48 -17.24 -19.93 28.14
CA ALA A 48 -17.17 -21.32 27.70
C ALA A 48 -16.83 -21.44 26.21
N GLU A 49 -16.01 -22.43 25.87
CA GLU A 49 -15.62 -22.75 24.51
C GLU A 49 -16.89 -23.07 23.68
N GLY A 50 -17.33 -22.13 22.83
CA GLY A 50 -18.54 -22.27 22.02
C GLY A 50 -19.57 -21.15 22.14
N GLU A 51 -19.45 -20.25 23.12
CA GLU A 51 -20.32 -19.07 23.18
C GLU A 51 -20.04 -18.08 22.03
N LYS A 52 -21.13 -17.55 21.46
CA LYS A 52 -21.06 -16.52 20.42
C LYS A 52 -20.48 -15.24 21.00
N LYS A 53 -19.36 -14.79 20.44
CA LYS A 53 -18.71 -13.54 20.83
C LYS A 53 -19.21 -12.42 19.92
N PHE A 54 -19.73 -11.36 20.54
CA PHE A 54 -20.25 -10.19 19.84
C PHE A 54 -19.42 -8.95 20.14
N VAL A 55 -19.18 -8.14 19.11
CA VAL A 55 -18.73 -6.76 19.28
C VAL A 55 -19.97 -5.87 19.16
N TRP A 56 -20.28 -5.16 20.24
CA TRP A 56 -21.37 -4.20 20.28
C TRP A 56 -20.87 -2.83 19.84
N MET A 57 -21.61 -2.18 18.95
CA MET A 57 -21.29 -0.87 18.40
C MET A 57 -22.53 0.01 18.37
N VAL A 58 -22.32 1.32 18.47
CA VAL A 58 -23.37 2.33 18.33
C VAL A 58 -22.99 3.31 17.22
N HIS A 59 -23.91 3.59 16.30
CA HIS A 59 -23.71 4.59 15.27
C HIS A 59 -25.04 5.13 14.76
N SER A 60 -25.13 6.45 14.53
CA SER A 60 -26.33 7.15 14.04
C SER A 60 -27.61 6.81 14.82
N GLY A 61 -27.50 6.62 16.14
CA GLY A 61 -28.62 6.28 17.04
C GLY A 61 -29.03 4.80 17.06
N GLY A 62 -28.38 3.94 16.28
CA GLY A 62 -28.62 2.49 16.26
C GLY A 62 -27.56 1.70 17.03
N PHE A 63 -27.96 0.57 17.60
CA PHE A 63 -27.06 -0.41 18.22
C PHE A 63 -26.90 -1.64 17.31
N TYR A 64 -25.67 -2.08 17.14
CA TYR A 64 -25.29 -3.18 16.26
C TYR A 64 -24.54 -4.25 17.06
N ALA A 65 -24.89 -5.52 16.86
CA ALA A 65 -24.13 -6.66 17.37
C ALA A 65 -23.49 -7.41 16.19
N VAL A 66 -22.17 -7.41 16.13
CA VAL A 66 -21.42 -8.10 15.07
C VAL A 66 -20.81 -9.38 15.63
N GLU A 67 -21.05 -10.50 14.94
CA GLU A 67 -20.51 -11.82 15.24
C GLU A 67 -19.50 -12.21 14.14
N LYS A 68 -18.27 -12.57 14.53
CA LYS A 68 -17.27 -13.10 13.59
C LYS A 68 -17.36 -14.63 13.53
N GLN A 69 -17.87 -15.14 12.42
CA GLN A 69 -18.04 -16.58 12.20
C GLN A 69 -16.87 -17.16 11.40
N LYS A 70 -16.20 -18.18 11.94
CA LYS A 70 -15.17 -18.94 11.21
C LYS A 70 -15.78 -19.87 10.15
N VAL A 71 -16.96 -20.42 10.44
CA VAL A 71 -17.73 -21.30 9.55
C VAL A 71 -19.15 -20.74 9.49
N PRO A 72 -19.43 -19.75 8.62
CA PRO A 72 -20.74 -19.15 8.55
C PRO A 72 -21.75 -20.12 7.92
N LYS A 73 -22.99 -20.09 8.39
CA LYS A 73 -24.12 -20.59 7.60
C LYS A 73 -24.38 -19.55 6.51
N LEU A 74 -23.94 -19.83 5.28
CA LEU A 74 -24.07 -18.89 4.16
C LEU A 74 -25.56 -18.60 3.92
N MET A 75 -25.99 -17.37 4.19
CA MET A 75 -27.35 -16.92 3.86
C MET A 75 -27.42 -16.51 2.37
N PRO A 76 -28.51 -16.80 1.64
CA PRO A 76 -28.58 -16.60 0.18
C PRO A 76 -28.50 -15.13 -0.28
N ALA A 77 -28.84 -14.16 0.57
CA ALA A 77 -28.91 -12.75 0.21
C ALA A 77 -27.59 -12.01 0.49
N THR A 78 -26.85 -11.78 -0.59
CA THR A 78 -25.83 -10.73 -0.80
C THR A 78 -24.67 -10.65 0.21
N LEU A 79 -23.67 -11.53 0.06
CA LEU A 79 -22.34 -11.29 0.64
C LEU A 79 -21.73 -10.05 -0.02
N HIS A 80 -21.45 -9.01 0.76
CA HIS A 80 -20.73 -7.84 0.27
C HIS A 80 -19.23 -8.13 0.19
N TRP A 81 -18.60 -7.72 -0.91
CA TRP A 81 -17.17 -7.91 -1.16
C TRP A 81 -16.48 -6.55 -1.24
N PHE A 82 -15.65 -6.23 -0.23
CA PHE A 82 -14.82 -5.03 -0.17
C PHE A 82 -13.64 -5.11 -1.17
N LYS A 83 -13.94 -4.93 -2.45
CA LYS A 83 -12.98 -4.99 -3.56
C LYS A 83 -12.93 -3.70 -4.36
N TRP A 84 -14.05 -2.98 -4.41
CA TRP A 84 -14.21 -1.83 -5.28
C TRP A 84 -13.58 -0.58 -4.70
N GLU A 85 -13.51 -0.46 -3.38
CA GLU A 85 -12.79 0.59 -2.70
C GLU A 85 -11.31 0.54 -3.12
N ALA A 86 -10.68 -0.62 -2.98
CA ALA A 86 -9.29 -0.83 -3.45
C ALA A 86 -9.13 -0.63 -4.96
N GLY A 87 -10.08 -1.15 -5.76
CA GLY A 87 -10.03 -1.08 -7.21
C GLY A 87 -10.15 0.35 -7.73
N ILE A 88 -11.08 1.13 -7.20
CA ILE A 88 -11.32 2.53 -7.61
C ILE A 88 -10.18 3.42 -7.14
N THR A 89 -9.66 3.24 -5.91
CA THR A 89 -8.47 3.99 -5.46
C THR A 89 -7.28 3.73 -6.37
N TRP A 90 -7.01 2.47 -6.72
CA TRP A 90 -5.90 2.14 -7.61
C TRP A 90 -6.10 2.68 -9.02
N LEU A 91 -7.28 2.50 -9.61
CA LEU A 91 -7.58 2.99 -10.96
C LEU A 91 -7.47 4.52 -11.04
N SER A 92 -8.13 5.22 -10.12
CA SER A 92 -8.02 6.69 -10.03
C SER A 92 -6.58 7.15 -9.79
N GLY A 93 -5.81 6.39 -9.00
CA GLY A 93 -4.41 6.66 -8.71
C GLY A 93 -3.51 6.51 -9.93
N ILE A 94 -3.68 5.45 -10.72
CA ILE A 94 -2.90 5.24 -11.96
C ILE A 94 -3.27 6.30 -13.01
N VAL A 95 -4.55 6.63 -13.16
CA VAL A 95 -4.99 7.70 -14.08
C VAL A 95 -4.41 9.04 -13.65
N LEU A 96 -4.49 9.38 -12.35
CA LEU A 96 -3.89 10.60 -11.81
C LEU A 96 -2.37 10.60 -12.01
N PHE A 97 -1.68 9.50 -11.69
CA PHE A 97 -0.23 9.36 -11.84
C PHE A 97 0.20 9.57 -13.30
N GLY A 98 -0.51 8.97 -14.26
CA GLY A 98 -0.30 9.20 -15.69
C GLY A 98 -0.62 10.63 -16.15
N PHE A 99 -1.66 11.25 -15.58
CA PHE A 99 -1.99 12.64 -15.89
C PHE A 99 -0.92 13.62 -15.38
N LEU A 100 -0.48 13.47 -14.13
CA LEU A 100 0.60 14.25 -13.52
C LEU A 100 1.92 14.09 -14.26
N TYR A 101 2.15 12.90 -14.79
CA TYR A 101 3.27 12.60 -15.66
C TYR A 101 3.20 13.43 -16.96
N TRP A 102 2.12 13.32 -17.72
CA TRP A 102 2.03 13.89 -19.08
C TRP A 102 1.85 15.41 -19.08
N HIS A 103 1.13 15.94 -18.10
CA HIS A 103 0.75 17.35 -18.05
C HIS A 103 1.45 18.13 -16.95
N GLY A 104 1.80 17.49 -15.83
CA GLY A 104 2.28 18.20 -14.65
C GLY A 104 3.77 18.53 -14.65
N LYS A 105 4.57 17.98 -15.59
CA LYS A 105 6.05 17.97 -15.57
C LYS A 105 6.65 17.58 -14.20
N LEU A 106 5.84 16.99 -13.32
CA LEU A 106 6.15 16.76 -11.91
C LEU A 106 7.24 15.69 -11.73
N LEU A 107 7.35 14.81 -12.74
CA LEU A 107 8.32 13.74 -12.83
C LEU A 107 9.51 14.11 -13.75
N THR A 108 9.51 15.32 -14.33
CA THR A 108 10.35 15.68 -15.50
C THR A 108 10.98 17.06 -15.37
N SER A 109 11.33 17.53 -14.16
CA SER A 109 12.26 18.65 -14.06
C SER A 109 13.64 18.16 -14.51
N LEU A 110 13.90 18.24 -15.82
CA LEU A 110 15.05 17.64 -16.53
C LEU A 110 16.35 18.43 -16.36
N GLU A 111 16.40 19.43 -15.49
CA GLU A 111 17.63 20.22 -15.29
C GLU A 111 18.72 19.40 -14.58
N GLU A 112 18.35 18.44 -13.74
CA GLU A 112 19.29 17.53 -13.08
C GLU A 112 19.23 16.13 -13.70
N THR A 113 20.39 15.55 -14.02
CA THR A 113 20.48 14.15 -14.46
C THR A 113 20.49 13.18 -13.27
N ALA A 114 20.28 11.88 -13.52
CA ALA A 114 20.44 10.87 -12.47
C ALA A 114 21.88 10.82 -11.94
N ALA A 115 22.88 11.18 -12.76
CA ALA A 115 24.27 11.28 -12.34
C ALA A 115 24.50 12.45 -11.38
N ASP A 116 23.85 13.59 -11.62
CA ASP A 116 23.91 14.74 -10.70
C ASP A 116 23.24 14.41 -9.36
N ARG A 117 22.08 13.76 -9.41
CA ARG A 117 21.38 13.27 -8.21
C ARG A 117 22.21 12.24 -7.45
N TRP A 118 22.86 11.29 -8.14
CA TRP A 118 23.78 10.34 -7.50
C TRP A 118 24.88 11.07 -6.71
N LYS A 119 25.56 12.04 -7.35
CA LYS A 119 26.64 12.82 -6.69
C LYS A 119 26.13 13.58 -5.47
N SER A 120 24.93 14.16 -5.57
CA SER A 120 24.30 14.91 -4.47
C SER A 120 23.91 14.00 -3.29
N LEU A 121 23.34 12.84 -3.57
CA LEU A 121 22.84 11.91 -2.55
C LEU A 121 23.94 11.07 -1.89
N LEU A 122 25.01 10.76 -2.65
CA LEU A 122 26.12 9.91 -2.22
C LEU A 122 27.47 10.61 -2.49
N PRO A 123 27.75 11.76 -1.85
CA PRO A 123 28.94 12.56 -2.14
C PRO A 123 30.25 11.85 -1.78
N CYS A 124 30.21 10.89 -0.85
CA CYS A 124 31.37 10.07 -0.49
C CYS A 124 31.69 8.97 -1.52
N CYS A 125 30.78 8.67 -2.44
CA CYS A 125 30.89 7.57 -3.39
C CYS A 125 30.87 8.12 -4.81
N THR A 126 32.06 8.31 -5.40
CA THR A 126 32.14 8.58 -6.84
C THR A 126 31.51 7.42 -7.60
N ALA A 127 30.55 7.73 -8.49
CA ALA A 127 29.95 6.72 -9.34
C ALA A 127 31.05 6.09 -10.19
N PRO A 128 31.25 4.76 -10.15
CA PRO A 128 32.22 4.12 -11.01
C PRO A 128 31.82 4.30 -12.47
N ALA A 129 32.79 4.38 -13.39
CA ALA A 129 32.53 4.74 -14.80
C ALA A 129 31.51 3.83 -15.51
N TRP A 130 31.43 2.56 -15.11
CA TRP A 130 30.44 1.61 -15.64
C TRP A 130 28.99 1.98 -15.30
N LEU A 131 28.77 2.85 -14.30
CA LEU A 131 27.44 3.31 -13.89
C LEU A 131 26.94 4.51 -14.73
N ASN A 132 27.81 5.15 -15.53
CA ASN A 132 27.43 6.30 -16.35
C ASN A 132 26.33 5.96 -17.36
N SER A 133 26.45 4.85 -18.09
CA SER A 133 25.43 4.43 -19.06
C SER A 133 24.11 4.00 -18.41
N PRO A 134 24.08 3.25 -17.28
CA PRO A 134 22.85 3.06 -16.51
C PRO A 134 22.20 4.37 -16.04
N LEU A 135 22.96 5.32 -15.50
CA LEU A 135 22.41 6.59 -15.00
C LEU A 135 21.84 7.44 -16.13
N ASP A 136 22.51 7.48 -17.27
CA ASP A 136 21.99 8.13 -18.48
C ASP A 136 20.70 7.44 -18.96
N PHE A 137 20.66 6.10 -18.96
CA PHE A 137 19.45 5.35 -19.27
C PHE A 137 18.29 5.72 -18.33
N LEU A 138 18.52 5.80 -17.02
CA LEU A 138 17.50 6.21 -16.05
C LEU A 138 16.96 7.62 -16.34
N THR A 139 17.86 8.54 -16.68
CA THR A 139 17.52 9.93 -17.01
C THR A 139 16.64 9.99 -18.26
N ASN A 140 16.99 9.24 -19.30
CA ASN A 140 16.32 9.31 -20.60
C ASN A 140 15.07 8.42 -20.70
N HIS A 141 14.97 7.36 -19.89
CA HIS A 141 13.90 6.34 -19.97
C HIS A 141 13.07 6.23 -18.69
N TYR A 142 12.98 7.32 -17.90
CA TYR A 142 12.27 7.37 -16.63
C TYR A 142 10.82 6.85 -16.68
N LEU A 143 10.11 6.97 -17.81
CA LEU A 143 8.79 6.34 -18.01
C LEU A 143 8.81 4.83 -17.88
N ILE A 144 9.68 4.22 -18.68
CA ILE A 144 9.83 2.78 -18.75
C ILE A 144 10.28 2.30 -17.37
N VAL A 145 11.23 3.01 -16.74
CA VAL A 145 11.66 2.74 -15.38
C VAL A 145 10.49 2.80 -14.40
N SER A 146 9.65 3.85 -14.44
CA SER A 146 8.49 4.01 -13.56
C SER A 146 7.48 2.87 -13.70
N PHE A 147 7.10 2.51 -14.93
CA PHE A 147 6.17 1.40 -15.18
C PHE A 147 6.76 0.05 -14.78
N VAL A 148 8.03 -0.21 -15.11
CA VAL A 148 8.74 -1.42 -14.72
C VAL A 148 8.81 -1.54 -13.21
N LEU A 149 9.09 -0.45 -12.49
CA LEU A 149 9.09 -0.44 -11.03
C LEU A 149 7.73 -0.81 -10.44
N LEU A 150 6.62 -0.32 -10.99
CA LEU A 150 5.28 -0.67 -10.50
C LEU A 150 5.00 -2.19 -10.61
N LEU A 151 5.35 -2.78 -11.75
CA LEU A 151 5.13 -4.21 -12.02
C LEU A 151 6.13 -5.08 -11.24
N LEU A 152 7.42 -4.76 -11.33
CA LEU A 152 8.49 -5.50 -10.69
C LEU A 152 8.40 -5.41 -9.17
N GLY A 153 8.05 -4.23 -8.63
CA GLY A 153 7.86 -4.03 -7.20
C GLY A 153 6.83 -4.98 -6.61
N TRP A 154 5.68 -5.14 -7.28
CA TRP A 154 4.68 -6.12 -6.88
C TRP A 154 5.18 -7.56 -7.06
N ALA A 155 5.78 -7.90 -8.19
CA ALA A 155 6.24 -9.26 -8.46
C ALA A 155 7.29 -9.73 -7.45
N VAL A 156 8.27 -8.87 -7.13
CA VAL A 156 9.31 -9.14 -6.11
C VAL A 156 8.67 -9.30 -4.74
N TYR A 157 7.82 -8.36 -4.33
CA TYR A 157 7.12 -8.45 -3.05
C TYR A 157 6.28 -9.73 -2.93
N ASP A 158 5.54 -10.09 -3.98
CA ASP A 158 4.65 -11.24 -3.98
C ASP A 158 5.43 -12.56 -3.94
N LEU A 159 6.53 -12.66 -4.70
CA LEU A 159 7.44 -13.81 -4.70
C LEU A 159 8.11 -13.98 -3.33
N LEU A 160 8.63 -12.89 -2.75
CA LEU A 160 9.33 -12.94 -1.47
C LEU A 160 8.40 -13.42 -0.36
N TRP A 161 7.22 -12.81 -0.21
CA TRP A 161 6.26 -13.18 0.82
C TRP A 161 5.42 -14.43 0.50
N GLY A 162 5.39 -14.85 -0.76
CA GLY A 162 4.64 -16.03 -1.20
C GLY A 162 5.46 -17.31 -1.17
N LYS A 163 6.78 -17.22 -1.39
CA LYS A 163 7.65 -18.40 -1.59
C LYS A 163 8.92 -18.39 -0.75
N VAL A 164 9.47 -17.22 -0.40
CA VAL A 164 10.81 -17.13 0.20
C VAL A 164 10.75 -16.99 1.72
N PHE A 165 10.00 -16.02 2.22
CA PHE A 165 9.94 -15.74 3.66
C PHE A 165 9.05 -16.76 4.37
N LYS A 166 9.69 -17.56 5.23
CA LYS A 166 9.02 -18.46 6.18
C LYS A 166 8.93 -17.86 7.59
N ASN A 167 9.74 -16.85 7.87
CA ASN A 167 9.82 -16.15 9.16
C ASN A 167 9.46 -14.67 8.96
N ASP A 168 8.37 -14.24 9.60
CA ASP A 168 7.87 -12.86 9.55
C ASP A 168 8.94 -11.82 9.90
N LYS A 169 9.77 -12.06 10.92
CA LYS A 169 10.79 -11.08 11.37
C LYS A 169 11.84 -10.84 10.29
N VAL A 170 12.31 -11.91 9.67
CA VAL A 170 13.26 -11.82 8.55
C VAL A 170 12.59 -11.13 7.35
N GLY A 171 11.35 -11.51 7.05
CA GLY A 171 10.60 -10.90 5.95
C GLY A 171 10.40 -9.40 6.12
N VAL A 172 10.08 -8.93 7.33
CA VAL A 172 9.95 -7.51 7.66
C VAL A 172 11.29 -6.79 7.56
N ALA A 173 12.37 -7.35 8.13
CA ALA A 173 13.69 -6.73 8.08
C ALA A 173 14.21 -6.58 6.64
N VAL A 174 14.09 -7.65 5.83
CA VAL A 174 14.49 -7.60 4.41
C VAL A 174 13.58 -6.65 3.62
N SER A 175 12.27 -6.66 3.87
CA SER A 175 11.35 -5.71 3.22
C SER A 175 11.72 -4.26 3.54
N PHE A 176 12.13 -3.97 4.77
CA PHE A 176 12.59 -2.64 5.13
C PHE A 176 13.85 -2.24 4.37
N LEU A 177 14.88 -3.10 4.35
CA LEU A 177 16.11 -2.85 3.59
C LEU A 177 15.83 -2.63 2.10
N LEU A 178 14.90 -3.40 1.52
CA LEU A 178 14.46 -3.21 0.14
C LEU A 178 13.76 -1.87 -0.07
N VAL A 179 12.94 -1.41 0.88
CA VAL A 179 12.33 -0.07 0.81
C VAL A 179 13.39 1.02 0.90
N VAL A 180 14.39 0.89 1.77
CA VAL A 180 15.49 1.85 1.85
C VAL A 180 16.27 1.91 0.55
N ALA A 181 16.64 0.76 -0.01
CA ALA A 181 17.33 0.67 -1.29
C ALA A 181 16.49 1.26 -2.43
N LEU A 182 15.19 0.98 -2.44
CA LEU A 182 14.24 1.51 -3.42
C LEU A 182 14.02 3.02 -3.28
N ALA A 183 13.99 3.55 -2.05
CA ALA A 183 13.89 4.97 -1.79
C ALA A 183 15.11 5.71 -2.34
N LEU A 184 16.31 5.21 -2.06
CA LEU A 184 17.56 5.74 -2.63
C LEU A 184 17.54 5.65 -4.16
N PHE A 185 17.21 4.48 -4.72
CA PHE A 185 17.12 4.29 -6.16
C PHE A 185 16.11 5.25 -6.81
N ALA A 186 14.94 5.43 -6.22
CA ALA A 186 13.92 6.33 -6.73
C ALA A 186 14.39 7.80 -6.68
N CYS A 187 15.08 8.21 -5.63
CA CYS A 187 15.65 9.57 -5.51
C CYS A 187 16.83 9.80 -6.48
N VAL A 188 17.50 8.74 -6.96
CA VAL A 188 18.48 8.83 -8.06
C VAL A 188 17.76 8.87 -9.41
N ALA A 189 16.79 7.98 -9.64
CA ALA A 189 16.11 7.83 -10.92
C ALA A 189 15.17 9.01 -11.25
N PHE A 190 14.51 9.60 -10.25
CA PHE A 190 13.49 10.63 -10.42
C PHE A 190 13.81 11.89 -9.60
N PRO A 191 13.29 13.07 -10.01
CA PRO A 191 13.30 14.25 -9.15
C PRO A 191 12.67 13.96 -7.79
N GLY A 192 13.10 14.62 -6.72
CA GLY A 192 12.70 14.27 -5.34
C GLY A 192 11.19 14.10 -5.13
N ARG A 193 10.38 15.04 -5.63
CA ARG A 193 8.91 14.93 -5.58
C ARG A 193 8.40 13.69 -6.32
N GLY A 194 8.97 13.43 -7.48
CA GLY A 194 8.67 12.28 -8.31
C GLY A 194 9.04 10.95 -7.67
N ALA A 195 10.18 10.89 -7.00
CA ALA A 195 10.63 9.71 -6.26
C ALA A 195 9.63 9.31 -5.17
N TYR A 196 9.11 10.28 -4.42
CA TYR A 196 8.07 10.03 -3.42
C TYR A 196 6.78 9.53 -4.06
N MET A 197 6.30 10.18 -5.12
CA MET A 197 5.09 9.74 -5.83
C MET A 197 5.25 8.33 -6.40
N GLN A 198 6.42 8.00 -6.95
CA GLN A 198 6.73 6.68 -7.45
C GLN A 198 6.65 5.63 -6.33
N LEU A 199 7.28 5.88 -5.18
CA LEU A 199 7.23 4.94 -4.06
C LEU A 199 5.80 4.75 -3.53
N GLY A 200 5.04 5.85 -3.42
CA GLY A 200 3.62 5.81 -3.03
C GLY A 200 2.76 5.00 -4.02
N ALA A 201 2.97 5.18 -5.32
CA ALA A 201 2.28 4.44 -6.37
C ALA A 201 2.61 2.95 -6.34
N MET A 202 3.87 2.59 -6.07
CA MET A 202 4.29 1.19 -5.89
C MET A 202 3.60 0.54 -4.69
N PHE A 203 3.58 1.23 -3.55
CA PHE A 203 2.87 0.77 -2.35
C PHE A 203 1.37 0.61 -2.58
N GLY A 204 0.71 1.60 -3.18
CA GLY A 204 -0.70 1.51 -3.55
C GLY A 204 -0.99 0.35 -4.50
N THR A 205 -0.12 0.11 -5.48
CA THR A 205 -0.21 -1.01 -6.43
C THR A 205 -0.06 -2.36 -5.73
N ILE A 206 0.93 -2.51 -4.84
CA ILE A 206 1.10 -3.72 -4.02
C ILE A 206 -0.15 -3.98 -3.19
N MET A 207 -0.69 -2.95 -2.55
CA MET A 207 -1.88 -3.09 -1.71
C MET A 207 -3.13 -3.49 -2.50
N ALA A 208 -3.34 -2.90 -3.68
CA ALA A 208 -4.48 -3.21 -4.52
C ALA A 208 -4.36 -4.63 -5.10
N ALA A 209 -3.16 -5.02 -5.53
CA ALA A 209 -2.90 -6.36 -6.02
C ALA A 209 -3.03 -7.42 -4.90
N ASN A 210 -2.65 -7.11 -3.66
CA ASN A 210 -2.94 -7.98 -2.50
C ASN A 210 -4.44 -8.29 -2.39
N VAL A 211 -5.30 -7.27 -2.55
CA VAL A 211 -6.76 -7.43 -2.52
C VAL A 211 -7.24 -8.30 -3.67
N TRP A 212 -6.93 -7.92 -4.91
CA TRP A 212 -7.52 -8.54 -6.09
C TRP A 212 -6.92 -9.89 -6.46
N MET A 213 -5.63 -10.12 -6.19
CA MET A 213 -4.91 -11.32 -6.63
C MET A 213 -4.67 -12.35 -5.52
N ARG A 214 -4.67 -11.94 -4.24
CA ARG A 214 -4.36 -12.85 -3.12
C ARG A 214 -5.53 -13.02 -2.15
N ILE A 215 -6.19 -11.93 -1.75
CA ILE A 215 -7.28 -11.97 -0.76
C ILE A 215 -8.59 -12.44 -1.40
N LEU A 216 -9.04 -11.75 -2.46
CA LEU A 216 -10.33 -12.01 -3.09
C LEU A 216 -10.45 -13.43 -3.67
N PRO A 217 -9.44 -14.00 -4.38
CA PRO A 217 -9.52 -15.37 -4.87
C PRO A 217 -9.58 -16.40 -3.75
N ALA A 218 -8.85 -16.20 -2.66
CA ALA A 218 -8.88 -17.08 -1.48
C ALA A 218 -10.25 -17.06 -0.82
N GLN A 219 -10.81 -15.87 -0.58
CA GLN A 219 -12.15 -15.73 -0.01
C GLN A 219 -13.23 -16.36 -0.91
N ARG A 220 -13.13 -16.22 -2.25
CA ARG A 220 -14.05 -16.89 -3.20
C ARG A 220 -13.99 -18.41 -3.09
N ARG A 221 -12.79 -19.00 -3.00
CA ARG A 221 -12.63 -20.45 -2.82
C ARG A 221 -13.18 -20.93 -1.48
N MET A 222 -12.96 -20.18 -0.40
CA MET A 222 -13.54 -20.47 0.91
C MET A 222 -15.07 -20.46 0.88
N VAL A 223 -15.67 -19.45 0.24
CA VAL A 223 -17.14 -19.38 0.07
C VAL A 223 -17.64 -20.53 -0.82
N ALA A 224 -16.94 -20.87 -1.89
CA ALA A 224 -17.31 -21.98 -2.77
C ALA A 224 -17.30 -23.33 -2.03
N ALA A 225 -16.28 -23.59 -1.21
CA ALA A 225 -16.21 -24.80 -0.38
C ALA A 225 -17.40 -24.90 0.58
N LEU A 226 -17.71 -23.81 1.29
CA LEU A 226 -18.85 -23.77 2.22
C LEU A 226 -20.19 -23.97 1.51
N LYS A 227 -20.37 -23.43 0.30
CA LYS A 227 -21.57 -23.68 -0.52
C LYS A 227 -21.69 -25.15 -0.93
N ALA A 228 -20.57 -25.83 -1.14
CA ALA A 228 -20.51 -27.26 -1.45
C ALA A 228 -20.64 -28.16 -0.21
N GLY A 229 -20.91 -27.59 0.99
CA GLY A 229 -20.96 -28.36 2.24
C GLY A 229 -19.59 -28.84 2.73
N GLN A 230 -18.51 -28.34 2.15
CA GLN A 230 -17.13 -28.69 2.53
C GLN A 230 -16.57 -27.64 3.52
N PRO A 231 -15.68 -28.03 4.44
CA PRO A 231 -15.03 -27.08 5.34
C PRO A 231 -14.15 -26.10 4.55
N ALA A 232 -14.19 -24.82 4.91
CA ALA A 232 -13.31 -23.81 4.32
C ALA A 232 -11.84 -24.06 4.68
N ASN A 233 -10.93 -23.86 3.72
CA ASN A 233 -9.50 -24.00 3.95
C ASN A 233 -8.97 -22.87 4.85
N THR A 234 -8.67 -23.19 6.10
CA THR A 234 -8.19 -22.23 7.11
C THR A 234 -6.81 -21.65 6.76
N ALA A 235 -5.96 -22.41 6.07
CA ALA A 235 -4.65 -21.94 5.63
C ALA A 235 -4.76 -20.87 4.53
N GLU A 236 -5.79 -20.92 3.68
CA GLU A 236 -6.07 -19.84 2.72
C GLU A 236 -6.47 -18.55 3.43
N GLY A 237 -7.36 -18.65 4.42
CA GLY A 237 -7.78 -17.52 5.25
C GLY A 237 -6.59 -16.87 5.98
N ALA A 238 -5.68 -17.68 6.53
CA ALA A 238 -4.47 -17.19 7.20
C ALA A 238 -3.53 -16.44 6.24
N ARG A 239 -3.33 -16.96 5.02
CA ARG A 239 -2.54 -16.27 3.98
C ARG A 239 -3.18 -14.96 3.55
N ALA A 240 -4.51 -14.94 3.36
CA ALA A 240 -5.24 -13.71 3.03
C ALA A 240 -5.14 -12.67 4.17
N LYS A 241 -5.28 -13.10 5.44
CA LYS A 241 -5.09 -12.23 6.62
C LYS A 241 -3.68 -11.62 6.66
N THR A 242 -2.67 -12.40 6.30
CA THR A 242 -1.27 -11.91 6.24
C THR A 242 -1.11 -10.77 5.22
N ARG A 243 -1.71 -10.91 4.02
CA ARG A 243 -1.67 -9.83 3.01
C ARG A 243 -2.47 -8.59 3.45
N SER A 244 -3.59 -8.78 4.14
CA SER A 244 -4.34 -7.68 4.75
C SER A 244 -3.54 -6.95 5.83
N LYS A 245 -2.82 -7.71 6.69
CA LYS A 245 -1.88 -7.14 7.66
C LYS A 245 -0.83 -6.27 6.97
N HIS A 246 -0.20 -6.74 5.89
CA HIS A 246 0.77 -5.91 5.17
C HIS A 246 0.17 -4.61 4.67
N ASN A 247 -1.05 -4.65 4.11
CA ASN A 247 -1.75 -3.43 3.69
C ASN A 247 -1.89 -2.41 4.83
N THR A 248 -2.26 -2.84 6.05
CA THR A 248 -2.36 -1.94 7.21
C THR A 248 -1.04 -1.22 7.51
N PHE A 249 0.10 -1.90 7.40
CA PHE A 249 1.42 -1.29 7.62
C PHE A 249 1.81 -0.33 6.50
N ILE A 250 1.39 -0.60 5.27
CA ILE A 250 1.73 0.22 4.10
C ILE A 250 0.89 1.52 4.05
N ILE A 251 -0.32 1.53 4.63
CA ILE A 251 -1.22 2.70 4.63
C ILE A 251 -0.54 3.95 5.18
N PHE A 252 0.12 3.88 6.34
CA PHE A 252 0.73 5.06 6.97
C PHE A 252 1.81 5.70 6.09
N PRO A 253 2.80 4.95 5.58
CA PRO A 253 3.75 5.47 4.60
C PRO A 253 3.07 6.08 3.37
N VAL A 254 2.04 5.44 2.82
CA VAL A 254 1.33 5.96 1.62
C VAL A 254 0.64 7.29 1.90
N VAL A 255 -0.08 7.40 3.02
CA VAL A 255 -0.75 8.66 3.40
C VAL A 255 0.28 9.76 3.63
N PHE A 256 1.39 9.46 4.31
CA PHE A 256 2.50 10.41 4.46
C PHE A 256 3.01 10.89 3.11
N ILE A 257 3.29 9.96 2.18
CA ILE A 257 3.78 10.29 0.84
C ILE A 257 2.80 11.20 0.11
N MET A 258 1.49 10.95 0.18
CA MET A 258 0.48 11.82 -0.44
C MET A 258 0.54 13.25 0.12
N ILE A 259 0.65 13.39 1.44
CA ILE A 259 0.73 14.68 2.14
C ILE A 259 2.07 15.39 1.89
N SER A 260 3.16 14.65 1.69
CA SER A 260 4.52 15.19 1.53
C SER A 260 4.64 16.22 0.40
N ASN A 261 3.76 16.14 -0.62
CA ASN A 261 3.67 17.13 -1.69
C ASN A 261 3.44 18.57 -1.20
N HIS A 262 2.83 18.74 -0.03
CA HIS A 262 2.57 20.03 0.60
C HIS A 262 3.74 20.54 1.45
N TYR A 263 4.81 19.75 1.58
CA TYR A 263 5.97 20.04 2.41
C TYR A 263 7.25 19.81 1.61
N SER A 264 7.67 20.80 0.83
CA SER A 264 8.86 20.72 -0.04
C SER A 264 10.15 20.35 0.68
N ASN A 265 10.29 20.72 1.96
CA ASN A 265 11.42 20.33 2.80
C ASN A 265 11.61 18.82 2.92
N THR A 266 10.56 18.03 2.70
CA THR A 266 10.64 16.56 2.75
C THR A 266 11.32 16.00 1.51
N TYR A 267 10.88 16.35 0.30
CA TYR A 267 11.38 15.78 -0.95
C TYR A 267 12.53 16.59 -1.57
N GLY A 268 12.64 17.88 -1.25
CA GLY A 268 13.69 18.77 -1.73
C GLY A 268 14.94 18.80 -0.85
N SER A 269 14.95 18.10 0.29
CA SER A 269 16.14 17.96 1.14
C SER A 269 17.19 17.05 0.50
N ALA A 270 18.47 17.34 0.72
CA ALA A 270 19.59 16.46 0.36
C ALA A 270 19.49 15.06 1.02
N HIS A 271 18.70 14.94 2.09
CA HIS A 271 18.46 13.69 2.81
C HIS A 271 17.07 13.09 2.51
N ASN A 272 16.44 13.44 1.38
CA ASN A 272 15.08 13.01 1.05
C ASN A 272 14.87 11.48 1.16
N TRP A 273 15.77 10.65 0.65
CA TRP A 273 15.62 9.19 0.73
C TRP A 273 15.68 8.66 2.18
N LEU A 274 16.46 9.31 3.06
CA LEU A 274 16.51 8.99 4.49
C LEU A 274 15.20 9.40 5.18
N ILE A 275 14.69 10.60 4.87
CA ILE A 275 13.41 11.08 5.39
C ILE A 275 12.30 10.10 5.00
N LEU A 276 12.23 9.71 3.72
CA LEU A 276 11.26 8.75 3.22
C LEU A 276 11.34 7.41 3.94
N SER A 277 12.56 6.88 4.09
CA SER A 277 12.83 5.61 4.76
C SER A 277 12.45 5.65 6.25
N ALA A 278 12.81 6.73 6.94
CA ALA A 278 12.47 6.92 8.35
C ALA A 278 10.95 7.04 8.55
N MET A 279 10.25 7.75 7.66
CA MET A 279 8.81 7.89 7.73
C MET A 279 8.08 6.58 7.45
N VAL A 280 8.64 5.70 6.61
CA VAL A 280 8.12 4.33 6.47
C VAL A 280 8.22 3.57 7.80
N LEU A 281 9.36 3.64 8.49
CA LEU A 281 9.53 3.00 9.80
C LEU A 281 8.55 3.57 10.84
N VAL A 282 8.42 4.89 10.91
CA VAL A 282 7.47 5.55 11.81
C VAL A 282 6.05 5.06 11.51
N GLY A 283 5.65 5.03 10.25
CA GLY A 283 4.34 4.51 9.85
C GLY A 283 4.11 3.06 10.26
N TRP A 284 5.13 2.20 10.14
CA TRP A 284 5.05 0.82 10.63
C TRP A 284 4.94 0.73 12.15
N GLY A 285 5.66 1.59 12.88
CA GLY A 285 5.55 1.73 14.34
C GLY A 285 4.14 2.12 14.77
N VAL A 286 3.54 3.11 14.10
CA VAL A 286 2.15 3.54 14.35
C VAL A 286 1.17 2.40 14.06
N ALA A 287 1.35 1.66 12.95
CA ALA A 287 0.52 0.50 12.63
C ALA A 287 0.59 -0.60 13.72
N LEU A 288 1.74 -0.78 14.38
CA LEU A 288 1.87 -1.73 15.49
C LEU A 288 1.04 -1.33 16.71
N ILE A 289 0.99 -0.03 17.01
CA ILE A 289 0.22 0.50 18.15
C ILE A 289 -1.28 0.32 17.86
N ILE A 290 -1.76 0.74 16.70
CA ILE A 290 -3.19 0.68 16.34
C ILE A 290 -3.70 -0.75 16.27
N ARG A 291 -2.86 -1.70 15.83
CA ARG A 291 -3.26 -3.12 15.79
C ARG A 291 -3.31 -3.78 17.16
N ARG A 292 -2.81 -3.13 18.21
CA ARG A 292 -2.87 -3.59 19.60
C ARG A 292 -3.94 -2.86 20.43
N ALA A 293 -4.48 -1.76 19.91
CA ALA A 293 -5.55 -0.97 20.52
C ALA A 293 -6.93 -1.45 20.03
#